data_AF-A0A1F9N857-F1
#
_entry.id   AF-A0A1F9N857-F1
#
_cell.length_a   1.000
_cell.length_b   1.000
_cell.length_c   1.000
_cell.angle_alpha   90.00
_cell.angle_beta   90.00
_cell.angle_gamma   90.00
#
_symmetry.space_group_name_H-M   'P 1'
#
loop_
_entity.id
_entity.type
_entity.pdbx_description
1 polymer ?
#
loop_
_entity_poly.entity_id
_entity_poly.type
_entity_poly.pdbx_seq_one_letter_code
_entity_poly.pdbx_strand_id
1 'polypeptide(L)'
;MINACLCSTFAVKVDMVMVRINHLLLLSCSLAVAACATTYRKSRPDLPDAEREVVELSTLLAEFGQALQEQKIETAEIMLVELEDGLKEVDVQTIRHPEYRKVADAIDGARSRLQNTKRSGAIEELVDETNGVLASGRELITKIAADGPTDDMLERMDDIRDELKELTERGEKYRRDPQYLETFAALSVMRDQLADHSKRFRWILDATELVVDTLGALPNDSSKGDGVRETTGEGEPMSERITRADILLEGFDACLRVAKELAEKKDAVQDLPLRTALGALTLPQTHETCEARRLKAEELAANLRWQRDVIAVADQVTKALQHMEAQETAAGALMANEEAVLALATCEVHLAETEGAIGFDPTQTFLNHMGRTTATKLRDLCTTVRANLAALQPTLRWRMAVAAIESEIDKATVALTDANAAQDSSDRAELLSTARELFQKCAVDAEPLIARSEGPWQEAKPNKKEKRALQNRAAACKKQVGHIAELLAEGQPSDAKTPTHGKSRKKRR
;
A
#
# COMPACT_ATOMS: atom_id res chain seq x y z
N MET A 1 -0.14 3.95 -47.01
CA MET A 1 -1.27 3.52 -46.18
C MET A 1 -2.44 4.42 -46.50
N ILE A 2 -3.58 3.81 -46.80
CA ILE A 2 -4.68 4.36 -47.59
C ILE A 2 -5.56 5.28 -46.74
N ASN A 3 -5.84 6.46 -47.29
CA ASN A 3 -6.88 7.39 -46.86
C ASN A 3 -8.27 6.77 -47.11
N ALA A 4 -9.13 6.77 -46.09
CA ALA A 4 -10.57 6.59 -46.25
C ALA A 4 -11.30 7.50 -45.26
N CYS A 5 -11.63 8.70 -45.73
CA CYS A 5 -12.56 9.64 -45.13
C CYS A 5 -13.57 9.97 -46.23
N LEU A 6 -14.87 9.74 -45.96
CA LEU A 6 -16.09 10.11 -46.70
C LEU A 6 -17.07 8.93 -46.74
N CYS A 7 -18.14 8.99 -45.95
CA CYS A 7 -19.53 8.65 -46.29
C CYS A 7 -20.36 8.37 -45.03
N SER A 8 -20.99 9.40 -44.46
CA SER A 8 -22.08 9.20 -43.50
C SER A 8 -23.03 10.40 -43.45
N THR A 9 -23.62 10.73 -44.60
CA THR A 9 -24.85 11.54 -44.68
C THR A 9 -25.62 11.17 -45.94
N PHE A 10 -26.17 9.95 -46.01
CA PHE A 10 -27.20 9.58 -46.99
C PHE A 10 -27.88 8.26 -46.59
N ALA A 11 -28.63 8.23 -45.48
CA ALA A 11 -29.42 7.04 -45.10
C ALA A 11 -30.65 7.35 -44.22
N VAL A 12 -31.31 8.50 -44.40
CA VAL A 12 -32.58 8.81 -43.68
C VAL A 12 -33.71 9.20 -44.63
N LYS A 13 -33.62 8.84 -45.92
CA LYS A 13 -34.68 9.15 -46.91
C LYS A 13 -35.09 8.00 -47.84
N VAL A 14 -34.77 6.75 -47.49
CA VAL A 14 -35.19 5.57 -48.27
C VAL A 14 -36.21 4.70 -47.52
N ASP A 15 -36.20 4.64 -46.19
CA ASP A 15 -37.14 3.77 -45.44
C ASP A 15 -38.59 4.25 -45.45
N MET A 16 -38.82 5.57 -45.54
CA MET A 16 -40.20 6.08 -45.59
C MET A 16 -40.85 5.86 -46.97
N VAL A 17 -40.06 5.55 -48.01
CA VAL A 17 -40.56 5.23 -49.35
C VAL A 17 -40.76 3.72 -49.52
N MET A 18 -39.91 2.86 -48.95
CA MET A 18 -40.14 1.40 -48.97
C MET A 18 -41.35 0.97 -48.15
N VAL A 19 -41.59 1.55 -46.97
CA VAL A 19 -42.80 1.23 -46.17
C VAL A 19 -44.08 1.67 -46.88
N ARG A 20 -44.05 2.78 -47.63
CA ARG A 20 -45.21 3.22 -48.44
C ARG A 20 -45.41 2.40 -49.71
N ILE A 21 -44.34 1.90 -50.34
CA ILE A 21 -44.43 0.99 -51.50
C ILE A 21 -44.91 -0.40 -51.07
N ASN A 22 -44.49 -0.92 -49.90
CA ASN A 22 -45.04 -2.17 -49.37
C ASN A 22 -46.52 -2.03 -48.98
N HIS A 23 -46.94 -0.92 -48.38
CA HIS A 23 -48.37 -0.68 -48.13
C HIS A 23 -49.18 -0.55 -49.43
N LEU A 24 -48.64 0.10 -50.47
CA LEU A 24 -49.31 0.21 -51.79
C LEU A 24 -49.34 -1.14 -52.54
N LEU A 25 -48.30 -1.97 -52.42
CA LEU A 25 -48.26 -3.31 -53.00
C LEU A 25 -49.19 -4.28 -52.26
N LEU A 26 -49.23 -4.23 -50.92
CA LEU A 26 -50.19 -4.98 -50.11
C LEU A 26 -51.63 -4.58 -50.46
N LEU A 27 -51.95 -3.28 -50.54
CA LEU A 27 -53.25 -2.79 -50.99
C LEU A 27 -53.60 -3.27 -52.41
N SER A 28 -52.64 -3.31 -53.33
CA SER A 28 -52.87 -3.80 -54.70
C SER A 28 -53.09 -5.32 -54.79
N CYS A 29 -52.47 -6.11 -53.91
CA CYS A 29 -52.73 -7.55 -53.80
C CYS A 29 -54.06 -7.86 -53.12
N SER A 30 -54.45 -7.10 -52.08
CA SER A 30 -55.77 -7.25 -51.44
C SER A 30 -56.92 -6.95 -52.41
N LEU A 31 -56.77 -5.92 -53.25
CA LEU A 31 -57.72 -5.60 -54.33
C LEU A 31 -57.76 -6.68 -55.41
N ALA A 32 -56.65 -7.38 -55.68
CA ALA A 32 -56.61 -8.48 -56.64
C ALA A 32 -57.31 -9.75 -56.11
N VAL A 33 -57.24 -10.04 -54.81
CA VAL A 33 -57.96 -11.18 -54.19
C VAL A 33 -59.48 -10.91 -54.17
N ALA A 34 -59.91 -9.70 -53.81
CA ALA A 34 -61.32 -9.30 -53.91
C ALA A 34 -61.84 -9.30 -55.37
N ALA A 35 -60.99 -8.96 -56.35
CA ALA A 35 -61.30 -9.07 -57.77
C ALA A 35 -61.35 -10.52 -58.28
N CYS A 36 -60.57 -11.44 -57.71
CA CYS A 36 -60.61 -12.86 -58.01
C CYS A 36 -61.85 -13.56 -57.41
N ALA A 37 -62.26 -13.22 -56.19
CA ALA A 37 -63.48 -13.76 -55.58
C ALA A 37 -64.75 -13.31 -56.33
N THR A 38 -64.82 -12.04 -56.74
CA THR A 38 -65.93 -11.53 -57.57
C THR A 38 -65.92 -12.07 -59.01
N THR A 39 -64.79 -12.54 -59.53
CA THR A 39 -64.74 -13.24 -60.83
C THR A 39 -65.04 -14.74 -60.73
N TYR A 40 -64.91 -15.36 -59.55
CA TYR A 40 -65.39 -16.74 -59.34
C TYR A 40 -66.92 -16.84 -59.39
N ARG A 41 -67.64 -15.77 -58.97
CA ARG A 41 -69.10 -15.60 -59.16
C ARG A 41 -69.60 -15.80 -60.59
N LYS A 42 -68.70 -15.73 -61.58
CA LYS A 42 -69.01 -15.84 -63.02
C LYS A 42 -68.45 -17.09 -63.71
N SER A 43 -67.67 -17.95 -63.05
CA SER A 43 -66.87 -18.98 -63.75
C SER A 43 -67.45 -20.40 -63.76
N ARG A 44 -68.60 -20.66 -63.09
CA ARG A 44 -69.31 -21.96 -63.13
C ARG A 44 -70.79 -21.83 -63.51
N PRO A 45 -71.12 -21.55 -64.78
CA PRO A 45 -72.50 -21.51 -65.27
C PRO A 45 -73.16 -22.90 -65.34
N ASP A 46 -72.42 -23.97 -65.06
CA ASP A 46 -72.83 -25.37 -65.09
C ASP A 46 -73.59 -25.85 -63.86
N LEU A 47 -73.59 -25.07 -62.76
CA LEU A 47 -74.29 -25.39 -61.51
C LEU A 47 -75.54 -24.50 -61.32
N PRO A 48 -76.63 -25.03 -60.72
CA PRO A 48 -77.75 -24.22 -60.23
C PRO A 48 -77.25 -23.11 -59.30
N ASP A 49 -77.87 -21.93 -59.33
CA ASP A 49 -77.40 -20.76 -58.58
C ASP A 49 -77.24 -21.04 -57.06
N ALA A 50 -78.12 -21.89 -56.51
CA ALA A 50 -78.05 -22.37 -55.13
C ALA A 50 -76.84 -23.26 -54.80
N GLU A 51 -76.31 -24.01 -55.75
CA GLU A 51 -75.08 -24.80 -55.55
C GLU A 51 -73.84 -23.91 -55.70
N ARG A 52 -73.91 -22.90 -56.57
CA ARG A 52 -72.81 -21.95 -56.82
C ARG A 52 -72.48 -21.13 -55.57
N GLU A 53 -73.49 -20.56 -54.90
CA GLU A 53 -73.32 -19.76 -53.68
C GLU A 53 -72.73 -20.58 -52.51
N VAL A 54 -73.14 -21.84 -52.33
CA VAL A 54 -72.55 -22.72 -51.29
C VAL A 54 -71.10 -23.07 -51.59
N VAL A 55 -70.74 -23.32 -52.85
CA VAL A 55 -69.37 -23.62 -53.27
C VAL A 55 -68.45 -22.40 -53.10
N GLU A 56 -68.95 -21.20 -53.39
CA GLU A 56 -68.22 -19.95 -53.17
C GLU A 56 -67.93 -19.70 -51.69
N LEU A 57 -68.95 -19.77 -50.83
CA LEU A 57 -68.77 -19.63 -49.38
C LEU A 57 -67.83 -20.72 -48.82
N SER A 58 -67.91 -21.94 -49.33
CA SER A 58 -67.00 -23.03 -48.94
C SER A 58 -65.55 -22.77 -49.38
N THR A 59 -65.35 -22.18 -50.55
CA THR A 59 -64.02 -21.84 -51.08
C THR A 59 -63.40 -20.71 -50.28
N LEU A 60 -64.15 -19.63 -50.03
CA LEU A 60 -63.70 -18.51 -49.22
C LEU A 60 -63.42 -18.92 -47.77
N LEU A 61 -64.20 -19.87 -47.22
CA LEU A 61 -63.95 -20.45 -45.90
C LEU A 61 -62.67 -21.30 -45.87
N ALA A 62 -62.33 -22.00 -46.96
CA ALA A 62 -61.08 -22.73 -47.09
C ALA A 62 -59.88 -21.77 -47.19
N GLU A 63 -60.00 -20.68 -47.96
CA GLU A 63 -59.00 -19.62 -48.06
C GLU A 63 -58.80 -18.89 -46.72
N PHE A 64 -59.88 -18.63 -45.98
CA PHE A 64 -59.81 -18.12 -44.61
C PHE A 64 -59.03 -19.08 -43.70
N GLY A 65 -59.32 -20.38 -43.77
CA GLY A 65 -58.60 -21.42 -43.03
C GLY A 65 -57.10 -21.44 -43.37
N GLN A 66 -56.76 -21.30 -44.66
CA GLN A 66 -55.38 -21.19 -45.12
C GLN A 66 -54.72 -19.90 -44.64
N ALA A 67 -55.40 -18.76 -44.71
CA ALA A 67 -54.90 -17.49 -44.20
C ALA A 67 -54.62 -17.54 -42.70
N LEU A 68 -55.46 -18.22 -41.91
CA LEU A 68 -55.20 -18.46 -40.49
C LEU A 68 -53.99 -19.38 -40.26
N GLN A 69 -53.81 -20.44 -41.07
CA GLN A 69 -52.64 -21.32 -40.98
C GLN A 69 -51.35 -20.60 -41.34
N GLU A 70 -51.39 -19.71 -42.32
CA GLU A 70 -50.27 -18.86 -42.74
C GLU A 70 -50.07 -17.62 -41.85
N GLN A 71 -50.83 -17.51 -40.74
CA GLN A 71 -50.83 -16.36 -39.82
C GLN A 71 -51.09 -15.00 -40.48
N LYS A 72 -51.79 -14.97 -41.63
CA LYS A 72 -52.20 -13.74 -42.33
C LYS A 72 -53.47 -13.15 -41.71
N ILE A 73 -53.35 -12.64 -40.49
CA ILE A 73 -54.47 -12.20 -39.65
C ILE A 73 -55.31 -11.10 -40.33
N GLU A 74 -54.67 -10.08 -40.92
CA GLU A 74 -55.38 -9.00 -41.62
C GLU A 74 -56.16 -9.53 -42.83
N THR A 75 -55.57 -10.45 -43.59
CA THR A 75 -56.26 -11.12 -44.71
C THR A 75 -57.45 -11.95 -44.22
N ALA A 76 -57.28 -12.69 -43.13
CA ALA A 76 -58.34 -13.49 -42.53
C ALA A 76 -59.49 -12.63 -41.95
N GLU A 77 -59.21 -11.42 -41.45
CA GLU A 77 -60.22 -10.45 -41.03
C GLU A 77 -61.09 -9.98 -42.20
N ILE A 78 -60.46 -9.60 -43.31
CA ILE A 78 -61.16 -9.17 -44.53
C ILE A 78 -62.03 -10.32 -45.04
N MET A 79 -61.46 -11.54 -45.15
CA MET A 79 -62.20 -12.73 -45.59
C MET A 79 -63.36 -13.08 -44.65
N LEU A 80 -63.24 -12.88 -43.33
CA LEU A 80 -64.34 -13.11 -42.39
C LEU A 80 -65.49 -12.13 -42.61
N VAL A 81 -65.21 -10.85 -42.86
CA VAL A 81 -66.25 -9.86 -43.20
C VAL A 81 -66.96 -10.26 -44.49
N GLU A 82 -66.19 -10.67 -45.51
CA GLU A 82 -66.75 -11.15 -46.78
C GLU A 82 -67.60 -12.43 -46.62
N LEU A 83 -67.19 -13.36 -45.75
CA LEU A 83 -67.98 -14.55 -45.41
C LEU A 83 -69.28 -14.20 -44.68
N GLU A 84 -69.23 -13.27 -43.72
CA GLU A 84 -70.40 -12.83 -42.95
C GLU A 84 -71.40 -12.04 -43.81
N ASP A 85 -70.92 -11.21 -44.73
CA ASP A 85 -71.76 -10.48 -45.67
C ASP A 85 -72.31 -11.41 -46.76
N GLY A 86 -71.47 -12.33 -47.26
CA GLY A 86 -71.87 -13.40 -48.15
C GLY A 86 -73.01 -14.23 -47.57
N LEU A 87 -72.98 -14.56 -46.27
CA LEU A 87 -74.03 -15.30 -45.55
C LEU A 87 -75.37 -14.54 -45.48
N LYS A 88 -75.35 -13.20 -45.42
CA LYS A 88 -76.55 -12.35 -45.34
C LYS A 88 -77.24 -12.15 -46.68
N GLU A 89 -76.49 -12.23 -47.78
CA GLU A 89 -76.97 -11.95 -49.14
C GLU A 89 -77.49 -13.21 -49.89
N VAL A 90 -77.44 -14.37 -49.24
CA VAL A 90 -77.77 -15.68 -49.84
C VAL A 90 -79.26 -15.82 -50.18
N ASP A 91 -79.59 -16.39 -51.35
CA ASP A 91 -80.99 -16.63 -51.75
C ASP A 91 -81.68 -17.76 -50.93
N VAL A 92 -83.01 -17.73 -50.88
CA VAL A 92 -83.85 -18.71 -50.18
C VAL A 92 -83.63 -20.14 -50.69
N GLN A 93 -83.28 -20.34 -51.96
CA GLN A 93 -83.00 -21.67 -52.51
C GLN A 93 -81.69 -22.25 -51.97
N THR A 94 -80.66 -21.40 -51.84
CA THR A 94 -79.34 -21.75 -51.28
C THR A 94 -79.43 -22.08 -49.79
N ILE A 95 -80.27 -21.37 -49.02
CA ILE A 95 -80.51 -21.67 -47.60
C ILE A 95 -81.04 -23.10 -47.41
N ARG A 96 -81.80 -23.63 -48.38
CA ARG A 96 -82.34 -25.00 -48.36
C ARG A 96 -81.34 -26.06 -48.81
N HIS A 97 -80.15 -25.66 -49.27
CA HIS A 97 -79.12 -26.59 -49.70
C HIS A 97 -78.59 -27.40 -48.49
N PRO A 98 -78.44 -28.73 -48.60
CA PRO A 98 -78.08 -29.59 -47.45
C PRO A 98 -76.74 -29.23 -46.79
N GLU A 99 -75.80 -28.69 -47.56
CA GLU A 99 -74.48 -28.27 -47.06
C GLU A 99 -74.44 -26.84 -46.54
N TYR A 100 -75.44 -25.99 -46.84
CA TYR A 100 -75.46 -24.58 -46.43
C TYR A 100 -75.34 -24.43 -44.93
N ARG A 101 -76.07 -25.26 -44.16
CA ARG A 101 -76.02 -25.23 -42.70
C ARG A 101 -74.62 -25.49 -42.14
N LYS A 102 -73.86 -26.43 -42.73
CA LYS A 102 -72.49 -26.72 -42.29
C LYS A 102 -71.55 -25.55 -42.57
N VAL A 103 -71.74 -24.88 -43.71
CA VAL A 103 -70.96 -23.69 -44.09
C VAL A 103 -71.31 -22.51 -43.18
N ALA A 104 -72.60 -22.29 -42.90
CA ALA A 104 -73.07 -21.28 -41.97
C ALA A 104 -72.52 -21.50 -40.55
N ASP A 105 -72.64 -22.71 -40.01
CA ASP A 105 -72.10 -23.07 -38.69
C ASP A 105 -70.56 -22.88 -38.62
N ALA A 106 -69.85 -23.13 -39.74
CA ALA A 106 -68.40 -22.94 -39.82
C ALA A 106 -67.98 -21.48 -39.93
N ILE A 107 -68.78 -20.63 -40.60
CA ILE A 107 -68.60 -19.17 -40.66
C ILE A 107 -68.88 -18.57 -39.28
N ASP A 108 -69.94 -19.00 -38.59
CA ASP A 108 -70.24 -18.60 -37.22
C ASP A 108 -69.08 -18.95 -36.26
N GLY A 109 -68.43 -20.11 -36.48
CA GLY A 109 -67.22 -20.51 -35.77
C GLY A 109 -65.93 -19.79 -36.18
N ALA A 110 -65.88 -19.17 -37.37
CA ALA A 110 -64.68 -18.55 -37.94
C ALA A 110 -64.23 -17.33 -37.13
N ARG A 111 -65.17 -16.53 -36.61
CA ARG A 111 -64.86 -15.39 -35.72
C ARG A 111 -64.12 -15.82 -34.45
N SER A 112 -64.57 -16.91 -33.83
CA SER A 112 -63.91 -17.50 -32.65
C SER A 112 -62.52 -18.03 -33.00
N ARG A 113 -62.36 -18.70 -34.16
CA ARG A 113 -61.05 -19.17 -34.64
C ARG A 113 -60.06 -18.01 -34.86
N LEU A 114 -60.49 -16.94 -35.53
CA LEU A 114 -59.67 -15.75 -35.75
C LEU A 114 -59.24 -15.08 -34.44
N GLN A 115 -60.17 -14.94 -33.47
CA GLN A 115 -59.85 -14.40 -32.16
C GLN A 115 -58.86 -15.28 -31.38
N ASN A 116 -59.00 -16.61 -31.48
CA ASN A 116 -58.06 -17.54 -30.87
C ASN A 116 -56.68 -17.46 -31.53
N THR A 117 -56.58 -17.41 -32.86
CA THR A 117 -55.29 -17.26 -33.57
C THR A 117 -54.62 -15.92 -33.23
N LYS A 118 -55.37 -14.81 -33.21
CA LYS A 118 -54.86 -13.49 -32.75
C LYS A 118 -54.30 -13.56 -31.32
N ARG A 119 -55.03 -14.23 -30.43
CA ARG A 119 -54.61 -14.43 -29.04
C ARG A 119 -53.34 -15.28 -28.98
N SER A 120 -53.26 -16.38 -29.70
CA SER A 120 -52.08 -17.25 -29.74
C SER A 120 -50.85 -16.53 -30.28
N GLY A 121 -50.97 -15.77 -31.38
CA GLY A 121 -49.85 -14.98 -31.92
C GLY A 121 -49.36 -13.91 -30.94
N ALA A 122 -50.28 -13.19 -30.27
CA ALA A 122 -49.90 -12.22 -29.24
C ALA A 122 -49.25 -12.85 -27.99
N ILE A 123 -49.59 -14.10 -27.67
CA ILE A 123 -48.93 -14.86 -26.60
C ILE A 123 -47.54 -15.29 -27.05
N GLU A 124 -47.38 -15.78 -28.29
CA GLU A 124 -46.10 -16.19 -28.85
C GLU A 124 -45.09 -15.02 -28.89
N GLU A 125 -45.51 -13.86 -29.41
CA GLU A 125 -44.69 -12.64 -29.41
C GLU A 125 -44.25 -12.25 -28.00
N LEU A 126 -45.18 -12.27 -27.02
CA LEU A 126 -44.87 -11.95 -25.63
C LEU A 126 -43.91 -12.96 -24.99
N VAL A 127 -44.04 -14.24 -25.32
CA VAL A 127 -43.15 -15.31 -24.85
C VAL A 127 -41.76 -15.14 -25.45
N ASP A 128 -41.65 -14.78 -26.73
CA ASP A 128 -40.37 -14.55 -27.40
C ASP A 128 -39.65 -13.31 -26.85
N GLU A 129 -40.35 -12.18 -26.68
CA GLU A 129 -39.83 -10.99 -26.02
C GLU A 129 -39.31 -11.34 -24.61
N THR A 130 -40.14 -12.05 -23.84
CA THR A 130 -39.77 -12.54 -22.51
C THR A 130 -38.49 -13.37 -22.53
N ASN A 131 -38.39 -14.34 -23.41
CA ASN A 131 -37.23 -15.21 -23.50
C ASN A 131 -35.96 -14.42 -23.86
N GLY A 132 -36.07 -13.40 -24.72
CA GLY A 132 -34.97 -12.49 -25.05
C GLY A 132 -34.46 -11.69 -23.84
N VAL A 133 -35.38 -11.17 -23.02
CA VAL A 133 -35.03 -10.43 -21.80
C VAL A 133 -34.44 -11.37 -20.73
N LEU A 134 -35.01 -12.57 -20.57
CA LEU A 134 -34.47 -13.59 -19.66
C LEU A 134 -33.04 -14.02 -20.04
N ALA A 135 -32.78 -14.21 -21.34
CA ALA A 135 -31.44 -14.53 -21.83
C ALA A 135 -30.45 -13.40 -21.52
N SER A 136 -30.83 -12.17 -21.80
CA SER A 136 -30.03 -10.96 -21.49
C SER A 136 -29.71 -10.85 -20.00
N GLY A 137 -30.68 -11.12 -19.12
CA GLY A 137 -30.48 -11.11 -17.67
C GLY A 137 -29.48 -12.17 -17.19
N ARG A 138 -29.55 -13.40 -17.73
CA ARG A 138 -28.60 -14.48 -17.38
C ARG A 138 -27.18 -14.17 -17.87
N GLU A 139 -27.06 -13.63 -19.07
CA GLU A 139 -25.77 -13.20 -19.61
C GLU A 139 -25.13 -12.11 -18.72
N LEU A 140 -25.93 -11.11 -18.32
CA LEU A 140 -25.46 -10.04 -17.44
C LEU A 140 -25.01 -10.55 -16.07
N ILE A 141 -25.77 -11.45 -15.43
CA ILE A 141 -25.35 -12.07 -14.15
C ILE A 141 -24.01 -12.81 -14.32
N THR A 142 -23.85 -13.55 -15.41
CA THR A 142 -22.61 -14.29 -15.72
C THR A 142 -21.44 -13.33 -15.90
N LYS A 143 -21.67 -12.22 -16.62
CA LYS A 143 -20.67 -11.18 -16.84
C LYS A 143 -20.27 -10.49 -15.53
N ILE A 144 -21.22 -10.11 -14.69
CA ILE A 144 -20.93 -9.50 -13.37
C ILE A 144 -20.14 -10.48 -12.49
N ALA A 145 -20.48 -11.77 -12.50
CA ALA A 145 -19.72 -12.77 -11.75
C ALA A 145 -18.27 -12.91 -12.26
N ALA A 146 -18.06 -12.81 -13.58
CA ALA A 146 -16.75 -12.95 -14.21
C ALA A 146 -15.87 -11.69 -14.13
N ASP A 147 -16.47 -10.50 -14.26
CA ASP A 147 -15.77 -9.21 -14.41
C ASP A 147 -15.84 -8.35 -13.14
N GLY A 148 -16.76 -8.66 -12.22
CA GLY A 148 -17.12 -7.83 -11.08
C GLY A 148 -18.26 -6.85 -11.42
N PRO A 149 -19.01 -6.36 -10.41
CA PRO A 149 -20.07 -5.39 -10.65
C PRO A 149 -19.50 -4.01 -10.97
N THR A 150 -20.20 -3.28 -11.83
CA THR A 150 -20.01 -1.84 -12.08
C THR A 150 -21.36 -1.15 -12.05
N ASP A 151 -21.39 0.17 -11.85
CA ASP A 151 -22.63 0.95 -11.88
C ASP A 151 -23.44 0.70 -13.16
N ASP A 152 -22.81 0.78 -14.33
CA ASP A 152 -23.45 0.52 -15.64
C ASP A 152 -24.09 -0.89 -15.71
N MET A 153 -23.44 -1.92 -15.14
CA MET A 153 -23.99 -3.27 -15.13
C MET A 153 -25.16 -3.41 -14.17
N LEU A 154 -25.15 -2.68 -13.04
CA LEU A 154 -26.23 -2.67 -12.07
C LEU A 154 -27.45 -1.90 -12.59
N GLU A 155 -27.23 -0.78 -13.28
CA GLU A 155 -28.27 -0.02 -14.00
C GLU A 155 -28.92 -0.89 -15.06
N ARG A 156 -28.11 -1.58 -15.90
CA ARG A 156 -28.64 -2.50 -16.91
C ARG A 156 -29.46 -3.65 -16.30
N MET A 157 -29.14 -4.09 -15.11
CA MET A 157 -29.90 -5.13 -14.41
C MET A 157 -31.24 -4.60 -13.87
N ASP A 158 -31.29 -3.35 -13.41
CA ASP A 158 -32.55 -2.69 -13.06
C ASP A 158 -33.44 -2.49 -14.30
N ASP A 159 -32.86 -2.07 -15.43
CA ASP A 159 -33.60 -1.96 -16.71
C ASP A 159 -34.26 -3.28 -17.10
N ILE A 160 -33.50 -4.39 -17.05
CA ILE A 160 -34.02 -5.72 -17.36
C ILE A 160 -35.15 -6.10 -16.39
N ARG A 161 -35.02 -5.78 -15.10
CA ARG A 161 -36.08 -6.05 -14.11
C ARG A 161 -37.35 -5.26 -14.43
N ASP A 162 -37.21 -4.01 -14.84
CA ASP A 162 -38.33 -3.13 -15.17
C ASP A 162 -39.01 -3.57 -16.50
N GLU A 163 -38.23 -4.03 -17.48
CA GLU A 163 -38.73 -4.64 -18.71
C GLU A 163 -39.50 -5.95 -18.43
N LEU A 164 -38.97 -6.83 -17.58
CA LEU A 164 -39.68 -8.04 -17.13
C LEU A 164 -41.00 -7.69 -16.42
N LYS A 165 -41.04 -6.60 -15.65
CA LYS A 165 -42.26 -6.11 -14.99
C LYS A 165 -43.28 -5.63 -16.03
N GLU A 166 -42.87 -4.86 -17.03
CA GLU A 166 -43.74 -4.42 -18.11
C GLU A 166 -44.34 -5.60 -18.90
N LEU A 167 -43.51 -6.59 -19.25
CA LEU A 167 -43.95 -7.81 -19.92
C LEU A 167 -44.95 -8.62 -19.07
N THR A 168 -44.73 -8.66 -17.75
CA THR A 168 -45.66 -9.26 -16.79
C THR A 168 -47.01 -8.54 -16.80
N GLU A 169 -47.02 -7.20 -16.75
CA GLU A 169 -48.23 -6.39 -16.79
C GLU A 169 -48.99 -6.52 -18.12
N ARG A 170 -48.27 -6.49 -19.26
CA ARG A 170 -48.83 -6.70 -20.61
C ARG A 170 -49.50 -8.06 -20.76
N GLY A 171 -48.95 -9.10 -20.12
CA GLY A 171 -49.43 -10.46 -20.23
C GLY A 171 -50.51 -10.88 -19.23
N GLU A 172 -50.85 -10.05 -18.23
CA GLU A 172 -51.86 -10.40 -17.21
C GLU A 172 -53.23 -10.75 -17.84
N LYS A 173 -53.56 -10.17 -19.00
CA LYS A 173 -54.77 -10.52 -19.79
C LYS A 173 -54.78 -11.98 -20.30
N TYR A 174 -53.62 -12.63 -20.37
CA TYR A 174 -53.43 -14.01 -20.81
C TYR A 174 -53.15 -14.98 -19.65
N ARG A 175 -53.26 -14.56 -18.39
CA ARG A 175 -52.95 -15.37 -17.20
C ARG A 175 -53.68 -16.71 -17.09
N ARG A 176 -54.77 -16.92 -17.83
CA ARG A 176 -55.50 -18.20 -17.89
C ARG A 176 -55.06 -19.12 -19.03
N ASP A 177 -54.15 -18.66 -19.87
CA ASP A 177 -53.63 -19.43 -20.99
C ASP A 177 -52.50 -20.37 -20.54
N PRO A 178 -52.57 -21.68 -20.84
CA PRO A 178 -51.53 -22.62 -20.46
C PRO A 178 -50.14 -22.24 -20.98
N GLN A 179 -50.05 -21.73 -22.22
CA GLN A 179 -48.79 -21.37 -22.84
C GLN A 179 -48.15 -20.15 -22.16
N TYR A 180 -48.96 -19.19 -21.74
CA TYR A 180 -48.47 -18.01 -21.00
C TYR A 180 -48.12 -18.35 -19.55
N LEU A 181 -48.85 -19.25 -18.90
CA LEU A 181 -48.63 -19.63 -17.49
C LEU A 181 -47.25 -20.23 -17.23
N GLU A 182 -46.74 -21.05 -18.15
CA GLU A 182 -45.41 -21.66 -18.03
C GLU A 182 -44.31 -20.58 -18.05
N THR A 183 -44.39 -19.67 -19.02
CA THR A 183 -43.45 -18.54 -19.15
C THR A 183 -43.58 -17.54 -18.00
N PHE A 184 -44.80 -17.29 -17.50
CA PHE A 184 -45.06 -16.41 -16.37
C PHE A 184 -44.40 -16.89 -15.07
N ALA A 185 -44.41 -18.20 -14.81
CA ALA A 185 -43.73 -18.75 -13.65
C ALA A 185 -42.21 -18.48 -13.71
N ALA A 186 -41.60 -18.67 -14.89
CA ALA A 186 -40.19 -18.39 -15.11
C ALA A 186 -39.84 -16.89 -14.97
N LEU A 187 -40.73 -16.01 -15.45
CA LEU A 187 -40.62 -14.55 -15.30
C LEU A 187 -40.51 -14.12 -13.84
N SER A 188 -41.46 -14.56 -13.01
CA SER A 188 -41.48 -14.16 -11.59
C SER A 188 -40.21 -14.62 -10.87
N VAL A 189 -39.78 -15.86 -11.13
CA VAL A 189 -38.55 -16.42 -10.52
C VAL A 189 -37.33 -15.62 -10.95
N MET A 190 -37.17 -15.33 -12.25
CA MET A 190 -36.00 -14.59 -12.73
C MET A 190 -36.01 -13.13 -12.23
N ARG A 191 -37.16 -12.48 -12.19
CA ARG A 191 -37.28 -11.11 -11.66
C ARG A 191 -36.83 -11.04 -10.20
N ASP A 192 -37.27 -12.00 -9.38
CA ASP A 192 -36.91 -12.05 -7.97
C ASP A 192 -35.42 -12.41 -7.79
N GLN A 193 -34.87 -13.29 -8.65
CA GLN A 193 -33.42 -13.56 -8.72
C GLN A 193 -32.61 -12.32 -9.10
N LEU A 194 -33.02 -11.56 -10.11
CA LEU A 194 -32.34 -10.32 -10.52
C LEU A 194 -32.39 -9.27 -9.41
N ALA A 195 -33.50 -9.16 -8.68
CA ALA A 195 -33.60 -8.26 -7.53
C ALA A 195 -32.63 -8.67 -6.40
N ASP A 196 -32.54 -9.96 -6.09
CA ASP A 196 -31.60 -10.48 -5.09
C ASP A 196 -30.13 -10.27 -5.52
N HIS A 197 -29.80 -10.63 -6.77
CA HIS A 197 -28.48 -10.41 -7.35
C HIS A 197 -28.12 -8.92 -7.38
N SER A 198 -29.03 -8.04 -7.77
CA SER A 198 -28.85 -6.58 -7.75
C SER A 198 -28.51 -6.06 -6.37
N LYS A 199 -29.20 -6.53 -5.34
CA LYS A 199 -28.88 -6.19 -3.95
C LYS A 199 -27.48 -6.69 -3.55
N ARG A 200 -27.16 -7.96 -3.84
CA ARG A 200 -25.86 -8.56 -3.50
C ARG A 200 -24.70 -7.89 -4.23
N PHE A 201 -24.87 -7.57 -5.50
CA PHE A 201 -23.82 -6.96 -6.32
C PHE A 201 -23.60 -5.47 -5.97
N ARG A 202 -24.65 -4.71 -5.62
CA ARG A 202 -24.48 -3.37 -5.02
C ARG A 202 -23.66 -3.43 -3.73
N TRP A 203 -23.98 -4.36 -2.85
CA TRP A 203 -23.21 -4.54 -1.62
C TRP A 203 -21.74 -4.84 -1.91
N ILE A 204 -21.45 -5.67 -2.92
CA ILE A 204 -20.06 -5.98 -3.34
C ILE A 204 -19.35 -4.76 -3.90
N LEU A 205 -20.04 -3.92 -4.67
CA LEU A 205 -19.49 -2.68 -5.20
C LEU A 205 -19.12 -1.72 -4.04
N ASP A 206 -20.07 -1.45 -3.14
CA ASP A 206 -19.87 -0.60 -1.96
C ASP A 206 -18.73 -1.14 -1.07
N ALA A 207 -18.71 -2.45 -0.84
CA ALA A 207 -17.67 -3.11 -0.05
C ALA A 207 -16.30 -3.01 -0.73
N THR A 208 -16.25 -3.13 -2.06
CA THR A 208 -15.02 -3.00 -2.84
C THR A 208 -14.49 -1.58 -2.76
N GLU A 209 -15.32 -0.57 -2.92
CA GLU A 209 -14.92 0.84 -2.79
C GLU A 209 -14.36 1.15 -1.41
N LEU A 210 -15.04 0.72 -0.34
CA LEU A 210 -14.55 0.92 1.02
C LEU A 210 -13.17 0.30 1.25
N VAL A 211 -12.93 -0.92 0.76
CA VAL A 211 -11.61 -1.55 0.88
C VAL A 211 -10.59 -0.86 -0.02
N VAL A 212 -10.94 -0.48 -1.25
CA VAL A 212 -10.07 0.25 -2.16
C VAL A 212 -9.65 1.59 -1.58
N ASP A 213 -10.55 2.35 -0.96
CA ASP A 213 -10.22 3.63 -0.32
C ASP A 213 -9.22 3.46 0.83
N THR A 214 -9.35 2.40 1.63
CA THR A 214 -8.37 2.12 2.69
C THR A 214 -6.99 1.75 2.14
N LEU A 215 -6.95 1.01 1.03
CA LEU A 215 -5.70 0.57 0.40
C LEU A 215 -5.10 1.62 -0.54
N GLY A 216 -5.90 2.57 -1.05
CA GLY A 216 -5.47 3.64 -1.95
C GLY A 216 -4.55 4.66 -1.28
N ALA A 217 -4.57 4.71 0.06
CA ALA A 217 -3.58 5.44 0.85
C ALA A 217 -2.19 4.77 0.84
N LEU A 218 -2.09 3.51 0.38
CA LEU A 218 -0.82 2.79 0.32
C LEU A 218 -0.01 3.22 -0.92
N PRO A 219 1.33 3.29 -0.83
CA PRO A 219 2.19 3.57 -1.98
C PRO A 219 1.92 2.58 -3.13
N ASN A 220 1.81 3.09 -4.37
CA ASN A 220 1.42 2.31 -5.56
C ASN A 220 2.19 0.98 -5.75
N ASP A 221 3.47 0.91 -5.37
CA ASP A 221 4.32 -0.28 -5.51
C ASP A 221 4.01 -1.39 -4.49
N SER A 222 3.32 -1.08 -3.38
CA SER A 222 2.98 -2.06 -2.33
C SER A 222 1.80 -2.98 -2.69
N SER A 223 1.03 -2.61 -3.71
CA SER A 223 -0.18 -3.34 -4.13
C SER A 223 0.14 -4.60 -4.94
N LYS A 224 1.15 -4.58 -5.82
CA LYS A 224 1.32 -5.54 -6.92
C LYS A 224 2.08 -6.84 -6.63
N GLY A 225 2.44 -7.11 -5.37
CA GLY A 225 3.00 -8.40 -4.96
C GLY A 225 4.34 -8.23 -4.24
N ASP A 226 4.46 -8.87 -3.07
CA ASP A 226 5.64 -8.88 -2.20
C ASP A 226 6.29 -7.51 -1.91
N GLY A 227 5.55 -6.40 -2.07
CA GLY A 227 6.04 -5.00 -2.02
C GLY A 227 6.74 -4.56 -0.73
N VAL A 228 6.80 -5.42 0.29
CA VAL A 228 7.70 -5.28 1.46
C VAL A 228 9.18 -5.37 1.04
N ARG A 229 9.47 -6.09 -0.05
CA ARG A 229 10.85 -6.30 -0.55
C ARG A 229 11.37 -5.15 -1.42
N GLU A 230 10.49 -4.36 -2.04
CA GLU A 230 10.86 -3.21 -2.90
C GLU A 230 10.94 -1.88 -2.14
N THR A 231 10.43 -1.78 -0.90
CA THR A 231 10.60 -0.59 -0.04
C THR A 231 12.01 -0.40 0.51
N THR A 232 12.99 -1.18 0.07
CA THR A 232 14.40 -1.03 0.49
C THR A 232 15.17 0.05 -0.26
N GLY A 233 14.50 0.82 -1.14
CA GLY A 233 15.01 1.96 -1.90
C GLY A 233 16.44 2.34 -1.54
N GLU A 234 17.42 1.77 -2.25
CA GLU A 234 18.83 2.02 -1.99
C GLU A 234 19.10 3.53 -2.20
N GLY A 235 19.27 4.27 -1.10
CA GLY A 235 19.50 5.71 -1.12
C GLY A 235 18.47 6.55 -0.37
N GLU A 236 17.33 5.99 0.04
CA GLU A 236 16.36 6.71 0.88
C GLU A 236 16.85 6.84 2.33
N PRO A 237 16.65 8.00 3.00
CA PRO A 237 16.91 8.16 4.42
C PRO A 237 16.16 7.11 5.25
N MET A 238 16.80 6.57 6.30
CA MET A 238 16.20 5.58 7.20
C MET A 238 14.86 6.05 7.79
N SER A 239 14.74 7.35 8.10
CA SER A 239 13.49 7.93 8.61
C SER A 239 12.33 7.81 7.62
N GLU A 240 12.57 8.01 6.31
CA GLU A 240 11.53 7.90 5.28
C GLU A 240 11.09 6.44 5.09
N ARG A 241 12.06 5.51 5.15
CA ARG A 241 11.77 4.07 5.09
C ARG A 241 10.90 3.62 6.27
N ILE A 242 11.19 4.10 7.49
CA ILE A 242 10.36 3.83 8.68
C ILE A 242 8.96 4.40 8.49
N THR A 243 8.84 5.67 8.09
CA THR A 243 7.53 6.31 7.84
C THR A 243 6.71 5.53 6.82
N ARG A 244 7.34 5.03 5.74
CA ARG A 244 6.64 4.22 4.73
C ARG A 244 6.15 2.88 5.30
N ALA A 245 6.96 2.21 6.12
CA ALA A 245 6.55 0.98 6.81
C ALA A 245 5.39 1.22 7.77
N ASP A 246 5.37 2.37 8.46
CA ASP A 246 4.28 2.76 9.34
C ASP A 246 2.98 3.07 8.58
N ILE A 247 3.05 3.76 7.44
CA ILE A 247 1.90 3.97 6.55
C ILE A 247 1.33 2.62 6.06
N LEU A 248 2.19 1.66 5.72
CA LEU A 248 1.76 0.32 5.33
C LEU A 248 1.02 -0.38 6.46
N LEU A 249 1.57 -0.32 7.68
CA LEU A 249 0.95 -0.92 8.86
C LEU A 249 -0.44 -0.32 9.13
N GLU A 250 -0.55 1.01 9.12
CA GLU A 250 -1.81 1.73 9.31
C GLU A 250 -2.85 1.39 8.24
N GLY A 251 -2.43 1.30 6.96
CA GLY A 251 -3.32 0.93 5.87
C GLY A 251 -3.84 -0.50 5.97
N PHE A 252 -3.00 -1.46 6.38
CA PHE A 252 -3.46 -2.84 6.60
C PHE A 252 -4.33 -2.98 7.87
N ASP A 253 -4.08 -2.20 8.92
CA ASP A 253 -4.98 -2.10 10.08
C ASP A 253 -6.35 -1.52 9.70
N ALA A 254 -6.37 -0.50 8.84
CA ALA A 254 -7.61 0.04 8.29
C ALA A 254 -8.36 -1.00 7.45
N CYS A 255 -7.66 -1.73 6.57
CA CYS A 255 -8.25 -2.82 5.80
C CYS A 255 -8.88 -3.89 6.70
N LEU A 256 -8.17 -4.36 7.74
CA LEU A 256 -8.70 -5.36 8.67
C LEU A 256 -9.97 -4.90 9.38
N ARG A 257 -9.97 -3.66 9.83
CA ARG A 257 -11.14 -3.06 10.49
C ARG A 257 -12.33 -3.01 9.54
N VAL A 258 -12.15 -2.51 8.33
CA VAL A 258 -13.22 -2.45 7.31
C VAL A 258 -13.70 -3.85 6.95
N ALA A 259 -12.80 -4.81 6.73
CA ALA A 259 -13.18 -6.18 6.42
C ALA A 259 -14.00 -6.81 7.56
N LYS A 260 -13.64 -6.55 8.81
CA LYS A 260 -14.39 -7.00 9.99
C LYS A 260 -15.76 -6.32 10.09
N GLU A 261 -15.82 -4.99 9.95
CA GLU A 261 -17.08 -4.24 9.96
C GLU A 261 -18.03 -4.70 8.85
N LEU A 262 -17.50 -4.98 7.66
CA LEU A 262 -18.27 -5.56 6.55
C LEU A 262 -18.78 -6.96 6.89
N ALA A 263 -17.99 -7.79 7.56
CA ALA A 263 -18.37 -9.15 7.93
C ALA A 263 -19.47 -9.20 9.00
N GLU A 264 -19.56 -8.17 9.85
CA GLU A 264 -20.57 -8.05 10.89
C GLU A 264 -21.93 -7.54 10.36
N LYS A 265 -22.00 -7.06 9.11
CA LYS A 265 -23.27 -6.65 8.48
C LYS A 265 -24.20 -7.86 8.28
N LYS A 266 -25.48 -7.69 8.60
CA LYS A 266 -26.51 -8.75 8.52
C LYS A 266 -26.67 -9.33 7.11
N ASP A 267 -26.43 -8.51 6.09
CA ASP A 267 -26.53 -8.83 4.67
C ASP A 267 -25.16 -8.99 4.00
N ALA A 268 -24.11 -9.27 4.78
CA ALA A 268 -22.76 -9.45 4.27
C ALA A 268 -22.71 -10.58 3.24
N VAL A 269 -22.13 -10.27 2.07
CA VAL A 269 -21.90 -11.25 1.01
C VAL A 269 -20.46 -11.77 1.13
N GLN A 270 -20.32 -13.03 1.54
CA GLN A 270 -19.03 -13.63 1.89
C GLN A 270 -18.41 -14.45 0.73
N ASP A 271 -19.22 -14.83 -0.25
CA ASP A 271 -18.88 -15.78 -1.32
C ASP A 271 -18.47 -15.13 -2.64
N LEU A 272 -18.72 -13.83 -2.80
CA LEU A 272 -18.35 -13.08 -4.00
C LEU A 272 -17.02 -12.33 -3.80
N PRO A 273 -16.18 -12.25 -4.85
CA PRO A 273 -14.90 -11.58 -4.76
C PRO A 273 -15.03 -10.05 -4.79
N LEU A 274 -14.31 -9.39 -3.89
CA LEU A 274 -14.00 -7.97 -3.90
C LEU A 274 -12.79 -7.73 -4.81
N ARG A 275 -12.86 -6.76 -5.72
CA ARG A 275 -11.78 -6.47 -6.68
C ARG A 275 -10.96 -5.28 -6.20
N THR A 276 -9.85 -5.57 -5.53
CA THR A 276 -9.05 -4.55 -4.86
C THR A 276 -7.60 -4.57 -5.37
N ALA A 277 -6.77 -3.68 -4.81
CA ALA A 277 -5.33 -3.69 -5.00
C ALA A 277 -4.66 -5.02 -4.57
N LEU A 278 -5.33 -5.84 -3.77
CA LEU A 278 -4.86 -7.18 -3.34
C LEU A 278 -5.21 -8.29 -4.35
N GLY A 279 -5.96 -7.96 -5.41
CA GLY A 279 -6.54 -8.91 -6.35
C GLY A 279 -8.04 -9.10 -6.13
N ALA A 280 -8.59 -10.13 -6.78
CA ALA A 280 -9.98 -10.55 -6.61
C ALA A 280 -10.08 -11.59 -5.48
N LEU A 281 -10.50 -11.15 -4.30
CA LEU A 281 -10.53 -11.96 -3.07
C LEU A 281 -11.91 -11.89 -2.42
N THR A 282 -12.41 -12.98 -1.86
CA THR A 282 -13.62 -12.92 -1.02
C THR A 282 -13.37 -12.09 0.23
N LEU A 283 -14.43 -11.68 0.95
CA LEU A 283 -14.28 -10.90 2.18
C LEU A 283 -13.41 -11.62 3.23
N PRO A 284 -13.56 -12.93 3.52
CA PRO A 284 -12.67 -13.65 4.43
C PRO A 284 -11.22 -13.69 3.93
N GLN A 285 -11.00 -13.93 2.64
CA GLN A 285 -9.65 -13.93 2.04
C GLN A 285 -9.00 -12.55 2.08
N THR A 286 -9.80 -11.49 1.95
CA THR A 286 -9.34 -10.10 2.09
C THR A 286 -8.86 -9.85 3.52
N HIS A 287 -9.63 -10.27 4.53
CA HIS A 287 -9.22 -10.18 5.94
C HIS A 287 -7.90 -10.94 6.19
N GLU A 288 -7.82 -12.22 5.81
CA GLU A 288 -6.60 -13.03 5.96
C GLU A 288 -5.39 -12.41 5.25
N THR A 289 -5.59 -11.89 4.02
CA THR A 289 -4.51 -11.27 3.24
C THR A 289 -4.05 -9.96 3.90
N CYS A 290 -4.97 -9.13 4.39
CA CYS A 290 -4.61 -7.91 5.12
C CYS A 290 -3.89 -8.24 6.43
N GLU A 291 -4.27 -9.29 7.14
CA GLU A 291 -3.59 -9.73 8.37
C GLU A 291 -2.15 -10.19 8.08
N ALA A 292 -1.98 -11.05 7.06
CA ALA A 292 -0.66 -11.52 6.67
C ALA A 292 0.25 -10.39 6.20
N ARG A 293 -0.27 -9.42 5.44
CA ARG A 293 0.50 -8.24 5.00
C ARG A 293 0.78 -7.27 6.15
N ARG A 294 -0.14 -7.09 7.09
CA ARG A 294 0.07 -6.33 8.33
C ARG A 294 1.25 -6.88 9.12
N LEU A 295 1.29 -8.20 9.35
CA LEU A 295 2.38 -8.85 10.09
C LEU A 295 3.74 -8.65 9.39
N LYS A 296 3.79 -8.74 8.06
CA LYS A 296 5.02 -8.43 7.30
C LYS A 296 5.42 -6.96 7.41
N ALA A 297 4.45 -6.03 7.39
CA ALA A 297 4.72 -4.60 7.56
C ALA A 297 5.22 -4.29 8.97
N GLU A 298 4.66 -4.94 10.00
CA GLU A 298 5.10 -4.86 11.39
C GLU A 298 6.54 -5.36 11.56
N GLU A 299 6.88 -6.51 10.98
CA GLU A 299 8.23 -7.06 10.99
C GLU A 299 9.22 -6.13 10.29
N LEU A 300 8.85 -5.56 9.13
CA LEU A 300 9.66 -4.58 8.41
C LEU A 300 9.88 -3.31 9.25
N ALA A 301 8.82 -2.74 9.82
CA ALA A 301 8.90 -1.53 10.65
C ALA A 301 9.79 -1.77 11.88
N ALA A 302 9.65 -2.93 12.52
CA ALA A 302 10.49 -3.33 13.65
C ALA A 302 11.95 -3.49 13.24
N ASN A 303 12.23 -4.14 12.11
CA ASN A 303 13.59 -4.28 11.57
C ASN A 303 14.23 -2.93 11.23
N LEU A 304 13.50 -2.01 10.60
CA LEU A 304 14.03 -0.68 10.26
C LEU A 304 14.33 0.16 11.51
N ARG A 305 13.45 0.12 12.51
CA ARG A 305 13.69 0.78 13.82
C ARG A 305 14.91 0.20 14.51
N TRP A 306 15.03 -1.13 14.52
CA TRP A 306 16.21 -1.81 15.02
C TRP A 306 17.49 -1.36 14.30
N GLN A 307 17.50 -1.32 12.96
CA GLN A 307 18.66 -0.85 12.19
C GLN A 307 19.03 0.59 12.54
N ARG A 308 18.05 1.49 12.67
CA ARG A 308 18.28 2.88 13.09
C ARG A 308 18.96 2.95 14.45
N ASP A 309 18.52 2.15 15.40
CA ASP A 309 19.06 2.16 16.76
C ASP A 309 20.52 1.63 16.78
N VAL A 310 20.82 0.57 16.01
CA VAL A 310 22.19 0.09 15.82
C VAL A 310 23.09 1.15 15.17
N ILE A 311 22.60 1.85 14.14
CA ILE A 311 23.34 2.94 13.48
C ILE A 311 23.61 4.08 14.47
N ALA A 312 22.61 4.49 15.24
CA ALA A 312 22.75 5.57 16.21
C ALA A 312 23.82 5.27 17.27
N VAL A 313 23.85 4.03 17.78
CA VAL A 313 24.90 3.59 18.72
C VAL A 313 26.27 3.52 18.05
N ALA A 314 26.35 3.00 16.82
CA ALA A 314 27.60 2.95 16.07
C ALA A 314 28.18 4.36 15.81
N ASP A 315 27.32 5.33 15.53
CA ASP A 315 27.69 6.74 15.35
C ASP A 315 28.18 7.38 16.65
N GLN A 316 27.54 7.09 17.78
CA GLN A 316 28.00 7.56 19.10
C GLN A 316 29.40 7.04 19.43
N VAL A 317 29.63 5.74 19.22
CA VAL A 317 30.95 5.13 19.42
C VAL A 317 31.98 5.76 18.48
N THR A 318 31.63 5.94 17.20
CA THR A 318 32.50 6.57 16.21
C THR A 318 32.90 7.99 16.63
N LYS A 319 31.94 8.81 17.06
CA LYS A 319 32.21 10.17 17.54
C LYS A 319 33.12 10.18 18.75
N ALA A 320 32.90 9.30 19.72
CA ALA A 320 33.72 9.24 20.93
C ALA A 320 35.16 8.79 20.64
N LEU A 321 35.36 7.81 19.74
CA LEU A 321 36.68 7.37 19.33
C LEU A 321 37.43 8.45 18.53
N GLN A 322 36.74 9.14 17.61
CA GLN A 322 37.32 10.27 16.88
C GLN A 322 37.68 11.44 17.80
N HIS A 323 36.82 11.73 18.81
CA HIS A 323 37.11 12.75 19.81
C HIS A 323 38.40 12.42 20.58
N MET A 324 38.62 11.15 20.92
CA MET A 324 39.86 10.68 21.56
C MET A 324 41.09 10.81 20.65
N GLU A 325 40.97 10.47 19.36
CA GLU A 325 42.06 10.59 18.38
C GLU A 325 42.49 12.05 18.13
N ALA A 326 41.55 12.99 18.26
CA ALA A 326 41.79 14.42 18.05
C ALA A 326 42.47 15.13 19.24
N GLN A 327 42.66 14.48 20.39
CA GLN A 327 43.22 15.14 21.57
C GLN A 327 44.74 15.27 21.52
N GLU A 328 45.24 16.51 21.59
CA GLU A 328 46.67 16.79 21.60
C GLU A 328 47.28 16.78 23.01
N THR A 329 46.47 17.00 24.05
CA THR A 329 46.94 17.09 25.44
C THR A 329 46.64 15.81 26.21
N ALA A 330 47.49 15.48 27.20
CA ALA A 330 47.28 14.30 28.04
C ALA A 330 45.98 14.37 28.87
N ALA A 331 45.60 15.57 29.33
CA ALA A 331 44.34 15.79 30.04
C ALA A 331 43.12 15.62 29.12
N GLY A 332 43.16 16.22 27.93
CA GLY A 332 42.12 16.04 26.90
C GLY A 332 41.96 14.58 26.52
N ALA A 333 43.07 13.88 26.27
CA ALA A 333 43.08 12.46 25.92
C ALA A 333 42.49 11.58 27.03
N LEU A 334 42.74 11.90 28.31
CA LEU A 334 42.13 11.18 29.43
C LEU A 334 40.61 11.38 29.47
N MET A 335 40.13 12.62 29.37
CA MET A 335 38.70 12.91 29.38
C MET A 335 37.97 12.25 28.20
N ALA A 336 38.52 12.36 26.99
CA ALA A 336 37.94 11.73 25.80
C ALA A 336 37.99 10.20 25.87
N ASN A 337 39.02 9.62 26.51
CA ASN A 337 39.08 8.19 26.78
C ASN A 337 37.98 7.73 27.75
N GLU A 338 37.74 8.47 28.83
CA GLU A 338 36.67 8.18 29.79
C GLU A 338 35.28 8.28 29.13
N GLU A 339 35.06 9.29 28.28
CA GLU A 339 33.85 9.41 27.46
C GLU A 339 33.67 8.24 26.49
N ALA A 340 34.73 7.84 25.78
CA ALA A 340 34.70 6.69 24.88
C ALA A 340 34.40 5.37 25.61
N VAL A 341 34.97 5.17 26.81
CA VAL A 341 34.65 3.99 27.65
C VAL A 341 33.17 3.94 28.00
N LEU A 342 32.55 5.08 28.32
CA LEU A 342 31.11 5.16 28.58
C LEU A 342 30.28 4.86 27.32
N ALA A 343 30.62 5.46 26.18
CA ALA A 343 29.93 5.22 24.90
C ALA A 343 30.01 3.74 24.49
N LEU A 344 31.16 3.10 24.65
CA LEU A 344 31.35 1.67 24.36
C LEU A 344 30.58 0.77 25.34
N ALA A 345 30.45 1.17 26.61
CA ALA A 345 29.62 0.44 27.57
C ALA A 345 28.13 0.53 27.20
N THR A 346 27.64 1.71 26.81
CA THR A 346 26.28 1.88 26.29
C THR A 346 26.06 1.05 25.03
N CYS A 347 27.03 1.03 24.12
CA CYS A 347 26.99 0.19 22.92
C CYS A 347 26.81 -1.29 23.26
N GLU A 348 27.61 -1.82 24.20
CA GLU A 348 27.55 -3.22 24.61
C GLU A 348 26.16 -3.60 25.15
N VAL A 349 25.64 -2.80 26.08
CA VAL A 349 24.33 -3.05 26.72
C VAL A 349 23.21 -2.92 25.70
N HIS A 350 23.18 -1.83 24.94
CA HIS A 350 22.11 -1.57 23.99
C HIS A 350 22.05 -2.62 22.89
N LEU A 351 23.20 -3.00 22.30
CA LEU A 351 23.21 -4.03 21.26
C LEU A 351 22.79 -5.40 21.82
N ALA A 352 23.18 -5.75 23.04
CA ALA A 352 22.74 -6.99 23.68
C ALA A 352 21.21 -7.02 23.88
N GLU A 353 20.60 -5.91 24.29
CA GLU A 353 19.14 -5.78 24.43
C GLU A 353 18.42 -5.95 23.08
N THR A 354 19.01 -5.43 22.00
CA THR A 354 18.39 -5.49 20.67
C THR A 354 18.40 -6.90 20.04
N GLU A 355 19.26 -7.82 20.48
CA GLU A 355 19.32 -9.19 19.91
C GLU A 355 18.06 -10.01 20.19
N GLY A 356 17.28 -9.66 21.22
CA GLY A 356 15.99 -10.27 21.53
C GLY A 356 14.78 -9.53 20.95
N ALA A 357 15.00 -8.41 20.23
CA ALA A 357 13.92 -7.57 19.73
C ALA A 357 13.28 -8.13 18.45
N ILE A 358 11.99 -7.82 18.26
CA ILE A 358 11.31 -8.08 16.99
C ILE A 358 12.04 -7.30 15.89
N GLY A 359 12.33 -7.96 14.76
CA GLY A 359 13.05 -7.37 13.64
C GLY A 359 14.57 -7.46 13.72
N PHE A 360 15.15 -8.08 14.74
CA PHE A 360 16.58 -8.39 14.77
C PHE A 360 17.00 -9.25 13.57
N ASP A 361 18.08 -8.85 12.88
CA ASP A 361 18.68 -9.62 11.78
C ASP A 361 20.19 -9.83 12.02
N PRO A 362 20.63 -11.07 12.31
CA PRO A 362 22.05 -11.36 12.58
C PRO A 362 22.94 -11.22 11.34
N THR A 363 22.36 -11.18 10.14
CA THR A 363 23.07 -11.12 8.87
C THR A 363 23.30 -9.69 8.39
N GLN A 364 22.52 -8.73 8.88
CA GLN A 364 22.64 -7.33 8.51
C GLN A 364 23.99 -6.75 8.97
N THR A 365 24.65 -6.02 8.07
CA THR A 365 25.94 -5.37 8.34
C THR A 365 25.84 -3.86 8.33
N PHE A 366 26.65 -3.22 9.16
CA PHE A 366 26.71 -1.78 9.37
C PHE A 366 28.14 -1.30 9.17
N LEU A 367 28.31 -0.15 8.52
CA LEU A 367 29.60 0.51 8.38
C LEU A 367 29.82 1.47 9.55
N ASN A 368 30.94 1.34 10.25
CA ASN A 368 31.34 2.22 11.36
C ASN A 368 32.86 2.43 11.38
N HIS A 369 33.38 3.19 12.36
CA HIS A 369 34.82 3.46 12.51
C HIS A 369 35.69 2.20 12.68
N MET A 370 35.11 1.10 13.16
CA MET A 370 35.77 -0.21 13.33
C MET A 370 35.61 -1.12 12.09
N GLY A 371 35.05 -0.60 11.00
CA GLY A 371 34.85 -1.30 9.74
C GLY A 371 33.40 -1.73 9.50
N ARG A 372 33.20 -2.69 8.59
CA ARG A 372 31.88 -3.27 8.31
C ARG A 372 31.63 -4.48 9.22
N THR A 373 30.61 -4.41 10.07
CA THR A 373 30.35 -5.40 11.12
C THR A 373 28.86 -5.71 11.25
N THR A 374 28.50 -6.91 11.68
CA THR A 374 27.14 -7.23 12.15
C THR A 374 26.92 -6.61 13.53
N ALA A 375 25.66 -6.54 14.01
CA ALA A 375 25.34 -6.01 15.34
C ALA A 375 26.05 -6.80 16.46
N THR A 376 26.03 -8.13 16.41
CA THR A 376 26.72 -8.99 17.38
C THR A 376 28.23 -8.76 17.38
N LYS A 377 28.84 -8.65 16.19
CA LYS A 377 30.28 -8.36 16.09
C LYS A 377 30.61 -6.95 16.58
N LEU A 378 29.73 -5.98 16.34
CA LEU A 378 29.88 -4.62 16.86
C LEU A 378 29.84 -4.61 18.39
N ARG A 379 28.94 -5.36 19.02
CA ARG A 379 28.90 -5.55 20.47
C ARG A 379 30.22 -6.09 21.01
N ASP A 380 30.72 -7.19 20.43
CA ASP A 380 31.95 -7.83 20.89
C ASP A 380 33.18 -6.91 20.72
N LEU A 381 33.19 -6.11 19.64
CA LEU A 381 34.17 -5.05 19.45
C LEU A 381 34.03 -3.94 20.49
N CYS A 382 32.81 -3.50 20.81
CA CYS A 382 32.56 -2.52 21.87
C CYS A 382 33.13 -3.02 23.21
N THR A 383 32.91 -4.28 23.58
CA THR A 383 33.50 -4.89 24.78
C THR A 383 35.02 -4.91 24.75
N THR A 384 35.61 -5.35 23.63
CA THR A 384 37.06 -5.48 23.48
C THR A 384 37.77 -4.12 23.51
N VAL A 385 37.25 -3.15 22.76
CA VAL A 385 37.81 -1.79 22.72
C VAL A 385 37.62 -1.12 24.08
N ARG A 386 36.48 -1.29 24.75
CA ARG A 386 36.26 -0.77 26.11
C ARG A 386 37.32 -1.28 27.08
N ALA A 387 37.59 -2.58 27.10
CA ALA A 387 38.60 -3.18 27.96
C ALA A 387 40.01 -2.62 27.66
N ASN A 388 40.34 -2.44 26.38
CA ASN A 388 41.61 -1.85 25.97
C ASN A 388 41.74 -0.38 26.40
N LEU A 389 40.69 0.43 26.24
CA LEU A 389 40.69 1.83 26.66
C LEU A 389 40.77 1.96 28.18
N ALA A 390 40.03 1.14 28.93
CA ALA A 390 40.11 1.09 30.39
C ALA A 390 41.52 0.73 30.86
N ALA A 391 42.19 -0.24 30.21
CA ALA A 391 43.56 -0.60 30.50
C ALA A 391 44.59 0.52 30.18
N LEU A 392 44.23 1.49 29.32
CA LEU A 392 45.07 2.65 29.00
C LEU A 392 44.93 3.79 30.02
N GLN A 393 43.81 3.89 30.75
CA GLN A 393 43.54 4.99 31.69
C GLN A 393 44.67 5.23 32.71
N PRO A 394 45.26 4.20 33.36
CA PRO A 394 46.38 4.43 34.28
C PRO A 394 47.57 5.11 33.60
N THR A 395 47.84 4.77 32.34
CA THR A 395 48.94 5.35 31.55
C THR A 395 48.62 6.79 31.12
N LEU A 396 47.37 7.11 30.79
CA LEU A 396 46.95 8.48 30.49
C LEU A 396 47.02 9.37 31.73
N ARG A 397 46.58 8.86 32.89
CA ARG A 397 46.71 9.55 34.19
C ARG A 397 48.17 9.81 34.54
N TRP A 398 49.06 8.84 34.29
CA TRP A 398 50.50 9.02 34.43
C TRP A 398 51.03 10.15 33.53
N ARG A 399 50.66 10.17 32.25
CA ARG A 399 51.07 11.22 31.31
C ARG A 399 50.57 12.60 31.71
N MET A 400 49.34 12.70 32.20
CA MET A 400 48.77 13.95 32.72
C MET A 400 49.57 14.46 33.92
N ALA A 401 49.93 13.58 34.86
CA ALA A 401 50.77 13.96 35.99
C ALA A 401 52.18 14.37 35.56
N VAL A 402 52.77 13.72 34.54
CA VAL A 402 54.04 14.15 33.95
C VAL A 402 53.94 15.53 33.32
N ALA A 403 52.86 15.83 32.59
CA ALA A 403 52.63 17.15 32.00
C ALA A 403 52.48 18.25 33.07
N ALA A 404 51.87 17.92 34.23
CA ALA A 404 51.82 18.85 35.36
C ALA A 404 53.22 19.18 35.89
N ILE A 405 54.10 18.17 36.01
CA ILE A 405 55.51 18.38 36.39
C ILE A 405 56.25 19.21 35.34
N GLU A 406 56.03 18.96 34.05
CA GLU A 406 56.63 19.78 32.97
C GLU A 406 56.23 21.26 33.13
N SER A 407 54.94 21.53 33.39
CA SER A 407 54.47 22.90 33.63
C SER A 407 55.11 23.55 34.87
N GLU A 408 55.37 22.78 35.92
CA GLU A 408 56.08 23.27 37.11
C GLU A 408 57.55 23.57 36.83
N ILE A 409 58.22 22.73 36.02
CA ILE A 409 59.60 22.98 35.56
C ILE A 409 59.67 24.27 34.74
N ASP A 410 58.71 24.50 33.84
CA ASP A 410 58.69 25.72 33.04
C ASP A 410 58.53 26.97 33.94
N LYS A 411 57.61 26.92 34.91
CA LYS A 411 57.45 27.99 35.91
C LYS A 411 58.71 28.21 36.75
N ALA A 412 59.36 27.13 37.19
CA ALA A 412 60.61 27.20 37.95
C ALA A 412 61.73 27.84 37.13
N THR A 413 61.79 27.52 35.84
CA THR A 413 62.78 28.06 34.90
C THR A 413 62.55 29.54 34.65
N VAL A 414 61.30 29.98 34.52
CA VAL A 414 60.94 31.40 34.44
C VAL A 414 61.35 32.13 35.71
N ALA A 415 60.96 31.64 36.89
CA ALA A 415 61.33 32.25 38.17
C ALA A 415 62.86 32.36 38.37
N LEU A 416 63.62 31.33 37.96
CA LEU A 416 65.07 31.37 37.98
C LEU A 416 65.65 32.40 37.00
N THR A 417 65.06 32.52 35.82
CA THR A 417 65.47 33.50 34.81
C THR A 417 65.21 34.93 35.31
N ASP A 418 64.03 35.16 35.87
CA ASP A 418 63.65 36.45 36.45
C ASP A 418 64.55 36.80 37.64
N ALA A 419 64.88 35.82 38.50
CA ALA A 419 65.81 36.00 39.59
C ALA A 419 67.21 36.43 39.12
N ASN A 420 67.68 35.89 38.00
CA ASN A 420 68.97 36.26 37.41
C ASN A 420 68.95 37.65 36.77
N ALA A 421 67.78 38.15 36.40
CA ALA A 421 67.59 39.49 35.85
C ALA A 421 67.30 40.57 36.92
N ALA A 422 66.90 40.16 38.13
CA ALA A 422 66.56 41.06 39.23
C ALA A 422 67.78 41.85 39.74
N GLN A 423 67.62 43.17 39.86
CA GLN A 423 68.67 44.07 40.35
C GLN A 423 68.62 44.25 41.87
N ASP A 424 67.44 44.13 42.47
CA ASP A 424 67.26 44.16 43.92
C ASP A 424 67.59 42.79 44.53
N SER A 425 68.42 42.78 45.58
CA SER A 425 68.85 41.56 46.26
C SER A 425 67.70 40.84 46.98
N SER A 426 66.68 41.57 47.47
CA SER A 426 65.50 41.02 48.12
C SER A 426 64.62 40.29 47.10
N ASP A 427 64.29 40.96 46.00
CA ASP A 427 63.47 40.38 44.92
C ASP A 427 64.15 39.15 44.31
N ARG A 428 65.47 39.23 44.11
CA ARG A 428 66.28 38.09 43.65
C ARG A 428 66.18 36.91 44.60
N ALA A 429 66.30 37.13 45.91
CA ALA A 429 66.23 36.05 46.90
C ALA A 429 64.84 35.40 46.94
N GLU A 430 63.77 36.17 46.83
CA GLU A 430 62.39 35.67 46.77
C GLU A 430 62.13 34.82 45.51
N LEU A 431 62.57 35.31 44.34
CA LEU A 431 62.43 34.58 43.08
C LEU A 431 63.28 33.29 43.06
N LEU A 432 64.51 33.32 43.61
CA LEU A 432 65.32 32.12 43.80
C LEU A 432 64.65 31.13 44.76
N SER A 433 64.05 31.60 45.86
CA SER A 433 63.28 30.72 46.77
C SER A 433 62.13 30.06 46.04
N THR A 434 61.35 30.83 45.28
CA THR A 434 60.23 30.34 44.47
C THR A 434 60.69 29.29 43.45
N ALA A 435 61.76 29.57 42.71
CA ALA A 435 62.33 28.63 41.75
C ALA A 435 62.80 27.33 42.43
N ARG A 436 63.47 27.45 43.59
CA ARG A 436 63.91 26.29 44.39
C ARG A 436 62.73 25.44 44.86
N GLU A 437 61.67 26.06 45.37
CA GLU A 437 60.46 25.35 45.81
C GLU A 437 59.81 24.58 44.67
N LEU A 438 59.69 25.19 43.48
CA LEU A 438 59.11 24.54 42.30
C LEU A 438 60.00 23.38 41.78
N PHE A 439 61.34 23.56 41.73
CA PHE A 439 62.23 22.44 41.37
C PHE A 439 62.24 21.33 42.43
N GLN A 440 62.09 21.68 43.71
CA GLN A 440 61.96 20.70 44.79
C GLN A 440 60.66 19.92 44.63
N LYS A 441 59.56 20.60 44.33
CA LYS A 441 58.27 19.96 44.07
C LYS A 441 58.33 19.01 42.88
N CYS A 442 58.92 19.43 41.75
CA CYS A 442 59.21 18.56 40.60
C CYS A 442 59.94 17.27 41.03
N ALA A 443 61.00 17.39 41.83
CA ALA A 443 61.80 16.25 42.27
C ALA A 443 61.01 15.27 43.15
N VAL A 444 60.14 15.79 44.02
CA VAL A 444 59.30 15.00 44.93
C VAL A 444 58.16 14.33 44.16
N ASP A 445 57.45 15.07 43.31
CA ASP A 445 56.27 14.58 42.59
C ASP A 445 56.64 13.59 41.46
N ALA A 446 57.85 13.70 40.90
CA ALA A 446 58.35 12.75 39.90
C ALA A 446 58.68 11.37 40.50
N GLU A 447 59.05 11.30 41.77
CA GLU A 447 59.49 10.06 42.42
C GLU A 447 58.40 8.96 42.46
N PRO A 448 57.16 9.22 42.92
CA PRO A 448 56.07 8.24 42.89
C PRO A 448 55.66 7.86 41.47
N LEU A 449 55.78 8.76 40.48
CA LEU A 449 55.51 8.46 39.07
C LEU A 449 56.58 7.56 38.43
N ILE A 450 57.85 7.70 38.82
CA ILE A 450 58.95 6.84 38.36
C ILE A 450 58.85 5.44 38.98
N ALA A 451 58.58 5.39 40.29
CA ALA A 451 58.42 4.17 41.05
C ALA A 451 57.13 3.42 40.68
N ARG A 452 56.06 4.18 40.33
CA ARG A 452 54.67 3.69 40.22
C ARG A 452 54.22 2.99 41.50
N SER A 453 54.66 3.49 42.66
CA SER A 453 54.44 2.85 43.95
C SER A 453 53.03 3.12 44.50
N GLU A 454 52.47 4.30 44.22
CA GLU A 454 51.20 4.77 44.79
C GLU A 454 50.45 5.65 43.78
N GLY A 455 49.12 5.65 43.83
CA GLY A 455 48.24 6.52 43.05
C GLY A 455 47.55 5.85 41.84
N PRO A 456 46.71 6.61 41.10
CA PRO A 456 45.87 6.07 40.02
C PRO A 456 46.65 5.67 38.75
N TRP A 457 47.98 5.76 38.75
CA TRP A 457 48.90 5.37 37.70
C TRP A 457 49.78 4.16 38.08
N GLN A 458 49.47 3.45 39.17
CA GLN A 458 50.27 2.30 39.62
C GLN A 458 50.41 1.23 38.53
N GLU A 459 49.35 1.00 37.75
CA GLU A 459 49.32 0.05 36.64
C GLU A 459 49.77 0.66 35.30
N ALA A 460 50.24 1.92 35.30
CA ALA A 460 50.69 2.59 34.08
C ALA A 460 51.82 1.81 33.41
N LYS A 461 51.74 1.71 32.07
CA LYS A 461 52.74 1.08 31.22
C LYS A 461 53.40 2.13 30.29
N PRO A 462 54.08 3.15 30.85
CA PRO A 462 54.78 4.13 30.03
C PRO A 462 55.89 3.42 29.24
N ASN A 463 56.16 3.90 28.03
CA ASN A 463 57.23 3.32 27.24
C ASN A 463 58.61 3.64 27.86
N LYS A 464 59.64 2.89 27.46
CA LYS A 464 60.99 3.02 28.02
C LYS A 464 61.58 4.42 27.83
N LYS A 465 61.20 5.13 26.77
CA LYS A 465 61.68 6.48 26.45
C LYS A 465 61.03 7.51 27.38
N GLU A 466 59.71 7.46 27.55
CA GLU A 466 58.94 8.32 28.47
C GLU A 466 59.43 8.17 29.91
N LYS A 467 59.60 6.93 30.39
CA LYS A 467 60.10 6.68 31.73
C LYS A 467 61.50 7.27 31.95
N ARG A 468 62.41 7.09 30.99
CA ARG A 468 63.75 7.66 31.03
C ARG A 468 63.74 9.19 30.99
N ALA A 469 62.86 9.78 30.19
CA ALA A 469 62.72 11.25 30.12
C ALA A 469 62.29 11.81 31.48
N LEU A 470 61.32 11.21 32.15
CA LEU A 470 60.91 11.61 33.50
C LEU A 470 62.06 11.45 34.52
N GLN A 471 62.80 10.34 34.49
CA GLN A 471 63.96 10.12 35.35
C GLN A 471 65.04 11.21 35.17
N ASN A 472 65.34 11.55 33.92
CA ASN A 472 66.32 12.60 33.61
C ASN A 472 65.84 13.98 34.10
N ARG A 473 64.54 14.28 33.96
CA ARG A 473 63.96 15.53 34.47
C ARG A 473 64.01 15.59 35.99
N ALA A 474 63.63 14.52 36.68
CA ALA A 474 63.71 14.46 38.14
C ALA A 474 65.14 14.68 38.65
N ALA A 475 66.13 14.07 37.99
CA ALA A 475 67.54 14.29 38.29
C ALA A 475 67.99 15.73 38.02
N ALA A 476 67.53 16.34 36.92
CA ALA A 476 67.80 17.74 36.60
C ALA A 476 67.18 18.69 37.64
N CYS A 477 65.93 18.46 38.06
CA CYS A 477 65.28 19.21 39.14
C CYS A 477 66.08 19.12 40.44
N LYS A 478 66.48 17.90 40.88
CA LYS A 478 67.33 17.72 42.08
C LYS A 478 68.66 18.50 41.97
N LYS A 479 69.28 18.53 40.79
CA LYS A 479 70.49 19.32 40.54
C LYS A 479 70.25 20.83 40.66
N GLN A 480 69.14 21.34 40.11
CA GLN A 480 68.80 22.76 40.19
C GLN A 480 68.48 23.20 41.63
N VAL A 481 67.80 22.38 42.43
CA VAL A 481 67.60 22.66 43.86
C VAL A 481 68.92 22.90 44.57
N GLY A 482 69.90 22.01 44.36
CA GLY A 482 71.24 22.15 44.96
C GLY A 482 71.92 23.44 44.52
N HIS A 483 71.90 23.72 43.22
CA HIS A 483 72.51 24.93 42.67
C HIS A 483 71.88 26.23 43.20
N ILE A 484 70.54 26.30 43.26
CA ILE A 484 69.84 27.49 43.78
C ILE A 484 70.08 27.64 45.29
N ALA A 485 70.20 26.55 46.03
CA ALA A 485 70.55 26.60 47.46
C ALA A 485 71.96 27.19 47.68
N GLU A 486 72.93 26.88 46.81
CA GLU A 486 74.26 27.51 46.81
C GLU A 486 74.15 29.02 46.52
N LEU A 487 73.40 29.42 45.49
CA LEU A 487 73.19 30.84 45.15
C LEU A 487 72.53 31.64 46.28
N LEU A 488 71.57 31.05 46.98
CA LEU A 488 70.92 31.67 48.14
C LEU A 488 71.89 31.80 49.33
N ALA A 489 72.80 30.84 49.54
CA ALA A 489 73.80 30.89 50.60
C ALA A 489 74.89 31.94 50.33
N GLU A 490 75.27 32.15 49.06
CA GLU A 490 76.22 33.18 48.64
C GLU A 490 75.66 34.60 48.76
N GLY A 491 74.34 34.76 48.63
CA GLY A 491 73.65 36.06 48.72
C GLY A 491 73.33 36.55 50.14
N GLN A 492 73.54 35.74 51.18
CA GLN A 492 73.32 36.18 52.56
C GLN A 492 74.47 37.11 53.00
N PRO A 493 74.19 38.33 53.50
CA PRO A 493 75.21 39.15 54.13
C PRO A 493 75.79 38.36 55.30
N SER A 494 77.10 38.09 55.24
CA SER A 494 77.86 37.50 56.34
C SER A 494 77.68 38.39 57.58
N ASP A 495 76.73 38.07 58.44
CA ASP A 495 76.61 38.68 59.76
C ASP A 495 77.89 38.38 60.56
N ALA A 496 78.70 39.43 60.71
CA ALA A 496 79.67 39.69 61.77
C ALA A 496 80.47 38.48 62.29
N LYS A 497 81.54 38.09 61.58
CA LYS A 497 82.73 37.54 62.26
C LYS A 497 83.50 38.67 62.93
N THR A 498 83.25 38.81 64.23
CA THR A 498 84.06 39.57 65.19
C THR A 498 85.56 39.28 65.01
N PRO A 499 86.43 40.30 64.84
CA PRO A 499 87.86 40.08 64.68
C PRO A 499 88.49 39.78 66.05
N THR A 500 88.89 38.53 66.28
CA THR A 500 89.79 38.21 67.41
C THR A 500 91.22 38.67 67.08
N HIS A 501 91.62 39.76 67.72
CA HIS A 501 92.99 40.26 67.79
C HIS A 501 93.97 39.19 68.33
N GLY A 502 94.99 38.90 67.51
CA GLY A 502 96.42 38.80 67.87
C GLY A 502 96.88 37.96 69.06
N LYS A 503 97.78 37.00 68.79
CA LYS A 503 99.04 36.89 69.55
C LYS A 503 100.25 36.68 68.64
N SER A 504 101.17 37.60 68.88
CA SER A 504 102.56 37.77 68.43
C SER A 504 103.52 36.67 68.91
N ARG A 505 104.72 36.68 68.28
CA ARG A 505 106.03 36.09 68.64
C ARG A 505 106.25 34.61 68.22
N LYS A 506 107.41 34.23 67.69
CA LYS A 506 108.77 34.76 67.91
C LYS A 506 109.72 34.25 66.81
N LYS A 507 110.52 35.15 66.23
CA LYS A 507 111.80 34.84 65.57
C LYS A 507 112.75 34.19 66.57
N ARG A 508 113.57 33.22 66.12
CA ARG A 508 115.00 33.18 66.46
C ARG A 508 115.82 32.31 65.51
N ARG A 509 116.74 33.01 64.83
CA ARG A 509 118.03 32.63 64.23
C ARG A 509 118.05 31.59 63.13
#